data_AF-A0AA35T5U0-F1
#
_entry.id   AF-A0AA35T5U0-F1
#
_cell.length_a   1.000
_cell.length_b   1.000
_cell.length_c   1.000
_cell.angle_alpha   90.00
_cell.angle_beta   90.00
_cell.angle_gamma   90.00
#
_symmetry.space_group_name_H-M   'P 1'
#
loop_
_entity.id
_entity.type
_entity.pdbx_description
1 polymer ?
#
loop_
_entity_poly.entity_id
_entity_poly.type
_entity_poly.pdbx_seq_one_letter_code
_entity_poly.pdbx_strand_id
1 'polypeptide(L)'
;MRPTRIVRNYIKHPEGSVLIAVGDTKVLCTASVEESQPRFMREQNLRNRGWVTAEYSMLPRSTSDRMRREVTPWIAWRKNTRDSTAYR
;
A
#
# COMPACT_ATOMS: atom_id res chain seq x y z
N MET A 1 -16.26 20.96 9.38
CA MET A 1 -15.19 20.22 8.65
C MET A 1 -13.86 20.56 9.30
N ARG A 2 -12.94 19.61 9.49
CA ARG A 2 -11.61 19.88 10.07
C ARG A 2 -10.77 20.74 9.10
N PRO A 3 -9.79 21.54 9.56
CA PRO A 3 -8.91 22.31 8.68
C PRO A 3 -8.16 21.40 7.70
N THR A 4 -8.24 21.71 6.41
CA THR A 4 -7.61 20.92 5.35
C THR A 4 -6.46 21.70 4.71
N ARG A 5 -5.29 21.08 4.63
CA ARG A 5 -4.12 21.59 3.92
C ARG A 5 -3.64 20.56 2.91
N ILE A 6 -3.37 21.01 1.69
CA ILE A 6 -2.87 20.17 0.60
C ILE A 6 -1.56 20.77 0.10
N VAL A 7 -0.46 20.02 0.24
CA VAL A 7 0.86 20.41 -0.25
C VAL A 7 1.23 19.49 -1.41
N ARG A 8 1.29 20.03 -2.63
CA ARG A 8 1.69 19.29 -3.83
C ARG A 8 3.22 19.27 -3.96
N ASN A 9 3.74 18.34 -4.77
CA ASN A 9 5.17 18.17 -5.05
C ASN A 9 6.00 17.97 -3.77
N TYR A 10 5.47 17.16 -2.84
CA TYR A 10 6.10 16.94 -1.54
C TYR A 10 7.35 16.05 -1.62
N ILE A 11 7.35 15.04 -2.49
CA ILE A 11 8.49 14.16 -2.77
C ILE A 11 8.97 14.43 -4.19
N LYS A 12 10.30 14.50 -4.38
CA LYS A 12 10.95 14.81 -5.67
C LYS A 12 10.84 13.71 -6.73
N HIS A 13 10.80 12.45 -6.31
CA HIS A 13 10.97 11.29 -7.19
C HIS A 13 9.72 10.84 -7.95
N PRO A 14 8.53 10.69 -7.33
CA PRO A 14 7.35 10.23 -8.07
C PRO A 14 6.83 11.33 -9.00
N GLU A 15 6.18 10.93 -10.08
CA GLU A 15 5.54 11.81 -11.06
C GLU A 15 4.50 12.71 -10.40
N GLY A 16 3.78 12.18 -9.40
CA GLY A 16 2.90 12.94 -8.54
C GLY A 16 3.15 12.65 -7.06
N SER A 17 3.24 13.70 -6.24
CA SER A 17 3.23 13.56 -4.78
C SER A 17 2.44 14.67 -4.10
N VAL A 18 1.72 14.29 -3.05
CA VAL A 18 0.92 15.21 -2.25
C VAL A 18 0.95 14.81 -0.79
N LEU A 19 1.18 15.77 0.10
CA LEU A 19 0.89 15.64 1.52
C LEU A 19 -0.47 16.30 1.81
N ILE A 20 -1.44 15.49 2.24
CA ILE A 20 -2.75 15.96 2.68
C ILE A 20 -2.79 15.93 4.20
N ALA A 21 -3.18 17.04 4.82
CA ALA A 21 -3.42 17.15 6.25
C ALA A 21 -4.87 17.59 6.50
N VAL A 22 -5.61 16.82 7.32
CA VAL A 22 -6.98 17.09 7.73
C VAL A 22 -7.05 17.09 9.25
N GLY A 23 -6.89 18.26 9.87
CA GLY A 23 -6.53 18.37 11.28
C GLY A 23 -5.20 17.67 11.55
N ASP A 24 -5.18 16.73 12.50
CA ASP A 24 -3.98 15.96 12.85
C ASP A 24 -3.73 14.75 11.94
N THR A 25 -4.72 14.37 11.13
CA THR A 25 -4.57 13.26 10.18
C THR A 25 -3.72 13.70 9.00
N LYS A 26 -2.55 13.09 8.82
CA LYS A 26 -1.63 13.37 7.71
C LYS A 26 -1.45 12.12 6.85
N VAL A 27 -1.65 12.28 5.54
CA VAL A 27 -1.50 11.20 4.56
C VAL A 27 -0.59 11.67 3.44
N LEU A 28 0.42 10.85 3.15
CA LEU A 28 1.32 11.03 2.02
C LEU A 28 0.80 10.20 0.86
N CYS A 29 0.44 10.85 -0.23
CA CYS A 29 -0.04 10.22 -1.45
C CYS A 29 1.03 10.36 -2.53
N THR A 30 1.47 9.24 -3.09
CA THR A 30 2.38 9.20 -4.24
C THR A 30 1.69 8.50 -5.40
N ALA A 31 1.81 9.07 -6.59
CA ALA A 31 1.33 8.47 -7.83
C ALA A 31 2.54 8.20 -8.72
N SER A 32 2.65 6.96 -9.18
CA SER A 32 3.69 6.53 -10.11
C SER A 32 3.07 5.92 -11.36
N VAL A 33 3.70 6.16 -12.51
CA VAL A 33 3.23 5.69 -13.80
C VAL A 33 4.10 4.51 -14.24
N GLU A 34 3.46 3.41 -14.59
CA GLU A 34 4.12 2.24 -15.19
C GLU A 34 3.54 2.01 -16.58
N GLU A 35 4.40 1.80 -17.58
CA GLU A 35 3.97 1.56 -18.97
C GLU A 35 3.34 0.17 -19.17
N SER A 36 3.57 -0.75 -18.23
CA SER A 36 3.10 -2.13 -18.29
C SER A 36 1.70 -2.27 -17.70
N GLN A 37 0.83 -2.96 -18.42
CA GLN A 37 -0.49 -3.34 -17.92
C GLN A 37 -0.42 -4.64 -17.09
N PRO A 38 -1.28 -4.77 -16.06
CA PRO A 38 -1.43 -6.01 -15.32
C PRO A 38 -1.70 -7.22 -16.23
N ARG A 39 -1.16 -8.39 -15.85
CA ARG A 39 -1.24 -9.62 -16.65
C ARG A 39 -2.68 -10.01 -17.03
N PHE A 40 -3.63 -9.89 -16.11
CA PHE A 40 -5.04 -10.26 -16.35
C PHE A 40 -5.69 -9.38 -17.45
N MET A 41 -5.28 -8.12 -17.60
CA MET A 41 -5.79 -7.24 -18.66
C MET A 41 -5.26 -7.64 -20.03
N ARG A 42 -3.99 -8.07 -20.09
CA ARG A 42 -3.38 -8.62 -21.30
C ARG A 42 -4.07 -9.90 -21.74
N GLU A 43 -4.41 -10.78 -20.79
CA GLU A 43 -5.14 -12.03 -21.04
C GLU A 43 -6.59 -11.78 -21.50
N GLN A 44 -7.25 -10.75 -20.97
CA GLN A 44 -8.62 -10.35 -21.37
C GLN A 44 -8.67 -9.48 -22.64
N ASN A 45 -7.53 -9.30 -23.33
CA ASN A 45 -7.39 -8.51 -24.57
C ASN A 45 -7.87 -7.05 -24.44
N LEU A 46 -7.73 -6.44 -23.25
CA LEU A 46 -8.11 -5.06 -22.97
C LEU A 46 -6.99 -4.07 -23.36
N ARG A 47 -6.71 -3.94 -24.66
CA ARG A 47 -5.50 -3.22 -25.15
C ARG A 47 -5.53 -1.69 -25.05
N ASN A 48 -6.71 -1.08 -24.95
CA ASN A 48 -6.87 0.39 -24.96
C ASN A 48 -7.44 0.94 -23.63
N ARG A 49 -7.20 0.26 -22.51
CA ARG A 49 -7.65 0.72 -21.19
C ARG A 49 -6.47 0.95 -20.25
N GLY A 50 -6.54 2.02 -19.47
CA GLY A 50 -5.64 2.24 -18.35
C GLY A 50 -6.09 1.47 -17.10
N TRP A 51 -5.17 1.29 -16.17
CA TRP A 51 -5.43 0.72 -14.85
C TRP A 51 -4.85 1.61 -13.78
N VAL A 52 -5.53 1.69 -12.63
CA VAL A 52 -5.03 2.37 -11.44
C VAL A 52 -5.15 1.39 -10.27
N THR A 53 -4.05 1.26 -9.54
CA THR A 53 -4.01 0.52 -8.27
C THR A 53 -3.48 1.43 -7.19
N ALA A 54 -3.76 1.10 -5.93
CA ALA A 54 -3.29 1.86 -4.78
C ALA A 54 -2.83 0.92 -3.67
N GLU A 55 -1.76 1.34 -3.01
CA GLU A 55 -1.27 0.69 -1.80
C GLU A 55 -1.49 1.63 -0.62
N TYR A 56 -1.73 1.03 0.55
CA TYR A 56 -1.93 1.76 1.79
C TYR A 56 -1.06 1.18 2.87
N SER A 57 -0.39 2.03 3.64
CA SER A 57 0.35 1.61 4.81
C SER A 57 0.26 2.68 5.90
N MET A 58 0.08 2.23 7.14
CA MET A 58 0.14 3.07 8.32
C MET A 58 1.50 2.92 9.00
N LEU A 59 2.12 4.04 9.34
CA LEU A 59 3.29 4.01 10.21
C LEU A 59 2.86 3.49 11.59
N PRO A 60 3.68 2.66 12.26
CA PRO A 60 3.34 2.05 13.56
C PRO A 60 2.91 3.02 14.66
N ARG A 61 3.17 4.33 14.52
CA ARG A 61 2.80 5.36 15.51
C ARG A 61 1.91 6.45 14.92
N SER A 62 1.14 6.12 13.89
CA SER A 62 0.14 7.03 13.31
C SER A 62 -1.14 7.15 14.16
N THR A 63 -1.34 6.26 15.13
CA THR A 63 -2.48 6.25 16.07
C THR A 63 -2.00 6.28 17.52
N SER A 64 -2.92 6.48 18.47
CA SER A 64 -2.63 6.58 19.92
C SER A 64 -1.87 5.37 20.47
N ASP A 65 -2.14 4.18 19.94
CA ASP A 65 -1.46 2.93 20.26
C ASP A 65 -0.57 2.46 19.11
N ARG A 66 0.48 1.71 19.44
CA ARG A 66 1.43 1.28 18.40
C ARG A 66 0.78 0.17 17.58
N MET A 67 0.59 0.41 16.29
CA MET A 67 0.10 -0.61 15.36
C MET A 67 1.27 -1.41 14.78
N ARG A 68 1.08 -2.74 14.64
CA ARG A 68 2.02 -3.58 13.90
C ARG A 68 1.92 -3.23 12.41
N ARG A 69 3.05 -3.15 11.70
CA ARG A 69 3.01 -2.95 10.24
C ARG A 69 2.25 -4.10 9.59
N GLU A 70 1.34 -3.75 8.68
CA GLU A 70 0.77 -4.69 7.74
C GLU A 70 1.88 -5.04 6.74
N VAL A 71 2.47 -6.22 6.92
CA VAL A 71 3.49 -6.78 6.03
C VAL A 71 2.92 -8.09 5.53
N THR A 72 2.83 -8.28 4.21
CA THR A 72 2.55 -9.58 3.60
C THR A 72 3.64 -10.54 4.04
N PRO A 73 3.40 -11.47 4.99
CA PRO A 73 4.48 -12.24 5.55
C PRO A 73 4.77 -13.41 4.63
N TRP A 74 5.77 -13.28 3.75
CA TRP A 74 6.31 -14.44 3.01
C TRP A 74 6.80 -15.55 3.97
N ILE A 75 7.14 -15.19 5.22
CA ILE A 75 7.63 -16.10 6.27
C ILE A 75 6.50 -16.78 7.06
N ALA A 76 5.22 -16.39 6.92
CA ALA A 76 4.12 -17.01 7.67
C ALA A 76 3.78 -18.43 7.21
N TRP A 77 4.18 -18.84 6.00
CA TRP A 77 3.91 -20.18 5.48
C TRP A 77 4.82 -21.27 6.07
N ARG A 78 5.97 -20.92 6.69
CA ARG A 78 6.96 -21.90 7.16
C ARG A 78 6.73 -22.40 8.60
N LYS A 79 5.65 -21.98 9.26
CA LYS A 79 5.36 -22.37 10.66
C LYS A 79 4.17 -23.32 10.83
N ASN A 80 3.70 -24.00 9.79
CA ASN A 80 2.55 -24.90 9.90
C ASN A 80 2.74 -26.30 9.27
N THR A 81 3.94 -26.89 9.36
CA THR A 81 4.22 -28.28 8.92
C THR A 81 5.06 -29.08 9.91
N ARG A 82 4.86 -28.90 11.21
CA ARG A 82 5.38 -29.82 12.24
C ARG A 82 4.37 -29.98 13.36
N ASP A 83 3.27 -30.66 13.09
CA ASP A 83 2.51 -31.36 14.14
C ASP A 83 1.62 -32.43 13.49
N SER A 84 2.22 -33.60 13.24
CA SER A 84 1.54 -34.90 13.25
C SER A 84 2.61 -35.99 13.13
N THR A 85 2.55 -36.97 14.02
CA THR A 85 3.34 -38.23 14.10
C THR A 85 4.74 -38.19 14.74
N ALA A 86 4.80 -38.03 16.08
CA ALA A 86 5.82 -38.67 16.91
C ALA A 86 5.40 -38.80 18.40
N TYR A 87 4.18 -39.27 18.69
CA TYR A 87 3.93 -40.04 19.92
C TYR A 87 2.66 -40.89 19.74
N ARG A 88 2.88 -42.21 19.72
CA ARG A 88 1.91 -43.30 19.55
C ARG A 88 1.38 -43.56 18.15
#